data_AF-A0A023FQS1-F1
#
_entry.id   AF-A0A023FQS1-F1
#
_cell.length_a   1.000
_cell.length_b   1.000
_cell.length_c   1.000
_cell.angle_alpha   90.00
_cell.angle_beta   90.00
_cell.angle_gamma   90.00
#
_symmetry.space_group_name_H-M   'P 1'
#
loop_
_entity.id
_entity.type
_entity.pdbx_description
1 polymer ?
#
loop_
_entity_poly.entity_id
_entity_poly.type
_entity_poly.pdbx_seq_one_letter_code
_entity_poly.pdbx_strand_id
1 'polypeptide(L)'
;MPLLSRCWTPFLLYHWTNLRFGSFYAAMYTAVFHVLFIFYAIYAISGGRTDYFFSPYFELSTKGTQAAAGCTMGFGAVFLLFALMLVIGIRRDNRCLFFPWMIFVVIEILLMIAIGLWYIGRYYRNLYSVLAAIILWCIDGVHVYCFMCVVSHYQVVRDLQEPKFQILYP
;
A
#
# COMPACT_ATOMS: atom_id res chain seq x y z
N MET A 1 2.32 10.67 -20.92
CA MET A 1 0.98 10.03 -20.95
C MET A 1 0.81 9.23 -19.68
N PRO A 2 -0.31 9.39 -18.95
CA PRO A 2 -0.55 8.68 -17.71
C PRO A 2 -0.90 7.20 -17.96
N LEU A 3 -0.54 6.31 -17.03
CA LEU A 3 -0.86 4.87 -17.12
C LEU A 3 -2.37 4.61 -17.10
N LEU A 4 -3.08 5.29 -16.20
CA LEU A 4 -4.53 5.33 -16.10
C LEU A 4 -5.02 6.74 -16.43
N SER A 5 -6.07 6.85 -17.24
CA SER A 5 -6.71 8.14 -17.51
C SER A 5 -7.67 8.55 -16.39
N ARG A 6 -8.25 7.58 -15.67
CA ARG A 6 -9.25 7.74 -14.62
C ARG A 6 -9.12 6.65 -13.55
N CYS A 7 -9.63 6.92 -12.35
CA CYS A 7 -9.68 5.95 -11.26
C CYS A 7 -11.03 5.22 -11.26
N TRP A 8 -11.05 3.94 -11.57
CA TRP A 8 -12.22 3.09 -11.36
C TRP A 8 -12.54 2.89 -9.87
N THR A 9 -13.82 2.95 -9.53
CA THR A 9 -14.33 2.51 -8.23
C THR A 9 -15.69 1.82 -8.46
N PRO A 10 -16.02 0.73 -7.75
CA PRO A 10 -17.26 -0.02 -7.99
C PRO A 10 -18.52 0.74 -7.55
N PHE A 11 -18.40 1.80 -6.74
CA PHE A 11 -19.53 2.48 -6.11
C PHE A 11 -19.67 3.98 -6.45
N LEU A 12 -18.72 4.60 -7.16
CA LEU A 12 -18.85 6.00 -7.60
C LEU A 12 -19.20 6.09 -9.08
N LEU A 13 -20.07 7.06 -9.40
CA LEU A 13 -20.45 7.38 -10.77
C LEU A 13 -19.21 7.82 -11.60
N TYR A 14 -19.19 7.44 -12.87
CA TYR A 14 -18.06 7.56 -13.80
C TYR A 14 -17.53 8.99 -14.05
N HIS A 15 -18.19 10.02 -13.53
CA HIS A 15 -17.76 11.42 -13.62
C HIS A 15 -16.95 11.89 -12.39
N TRP A 16 -16.99 11.15 -11.27
CA TRP A 16 -16.21 11.45 -10.05
C TRP A 16 -14.87 10.68 -10.01
N THR A 17 -14.54 9.94 -11.07
CA THR A 17 -13.39 9.04 -11.20
C THR A 17 -12.10 9.76 -11.62
N ASN A 18 -11.77 10.89 -10.96
CA ASN A 18 -10.50 11.59 -11.21
C ASN A 18 -9.34 10.91 -10.46
N LEU A 19 -8.16 10.88 -11.08
CA LEU A 19 -6.89 10.44 -10.49
C LEU A 19 -6.55 11.15 -9.18
N ARG A 20 -6.96 12.43 -9.03
CA ARG A 20 -6.79 13.18 -7.77
C ARG A 20 -7.53 12.51 -6.60
N PHE A 21 -8.80 12.16 -6.80
CA PHE A 21 -9.59 11.44 -5.79
C PHE A 21 -9.07 10.01 -5.61
N GLY A 22 -8.71 9.32 -6.69
CA GLY A 22 -8.09 7.99 -6.62
C GLY A 22 -6.83 7.95 -5.75
N SER A 23 -5.95 8.95 -5.91
CA SER A 23 -4.74 9.08 -5.09
C SER A 23 -5.05 9.39 -3.63
N PHE A 24 -6.09 10.20 -3.38
CA PHE A 24 -6.55 10.48 -2.02
C PHE A 24 -7.11 9.22 -1.35
N TYR A 25 -7.93 8.44 -2.07
CA TYR A 25 -8.44 7.16 -1.58
C TYR A 25 -7.33 6.14 -1.33
N ALA A 26 -6.31 6.09 -2.18
CA ALA A 26 -5.12 5.27 -1.94
C ALA A 26 -4.43 5.64 -0.62
N ALA A 27 -4.21 6.94 -0.36
CA ALA A 27 -3.63 7.40 0.90
C ALA A 27 -4.50 7.04 2.12
N MET A 28 -5.82 7.21 2.02
CA MET A 28 -6.76 6.86 3.10
C MET A 28 -6.80 5.34 3.35
N TYR A 29 -6.81 4.53 2.29
CA TYR A 29 -6.72 3.08 2.37
C TYR A 29 -5.45 2.65 3.09
N THR A 30 -4.27 3.17 2.69
CA THR A 30 -3.01 2.89 3.37
C THR A 30 -3.08 3.27 4.84
N ALA A 31 -3.66 4.42 5.18
CA ALA A 31 -3.76 4.87 6.57
C ALA A 31 -4.63 3.94 7.42
N VAL A 32 -5.83 3.56 6.94
CA VAL A 32 -6.71 2.63 7.65
C VAL A 32 -6.04 1.27 7.84
N PHE A 33 -5.43 0.74 6.78
CA PHE A 33 -4.74 -0.54 6.81
C PHE A 33 -3.64 -0.54 7.89
N HIS A 34 -2.75 0.46 7.89
CA HIS A 34 -1.64 0.52 8.84
C HIS A 34 -2.08 0.80 10.27
N VAL A 35 -3.13 1.59 10.48
CA VAL A 35 -3.72 1.78 11.83
C VAL A 35 -4.23 0.45 12.38
N LEU A 36 -4.97 -0.34 11.59
CA LEU A 36 -5.45 -1.66 12.01
C LEU A 36 -4.31 -2.62 12.33
N PHE A 37 -3.25 -2.64 11.52
CA PHE A 37 -2.07 -3.46 11.78
C PHE A 37 -1.29 -3.04 13.02
N ILE A 38 -1.20 -1.73 13.31
CA ILE A 38 -0.63 -1.23 14.56
C ILE A 38 -1.45 -1.71 15.75
N PHE A 39 -2.77 -1.58 15.71
CA PHE A 39 -3.64 -2.10 16.78
C PHE A 39 -3.48 -3.62 16.96
N TYR A 40 -3.38 -4.37 15.86
CA TYR A 40 -3.14 -5.80 15.92
C TYR A 40 -1.76 -6.16 16.50
N ALA A 41 -0.73 -5.38 16.19
CA ALA A 41 0.61 -5.51 16.77
C ALA A 41 0.58 -5.26 18.29
N ILE A 42 -0.12 -4.22 18.74
CA ILE A 42 -0.32 -3.92 20.17
C ILE A 42 -1.06 -5.08 20.87
N TYR A 43 -2.12 -5.60 20.24
CA TYR A 43 -2.83 -6.76 20.74
C TYR A 43 -1.91 -7.99 20.90
N ALA A 44 -1.09 -8.29 19.90
CA ALA A 44 -0.15 -9.41 19.91
C ALA A 44 0.86 -9.32 21.07
N ILE A 45 1.49 -8.16 21.29
CA ILE A 45 2.47 -7.98 22.37
C ILE A 45 1.83 -7.90 23.77
N SER A 46 0.53 -7.61 23.84
CA SER A 46 -0.25 -7.58 25.08
C SER A 46 -0.72 -8.97 25.52
N GLY A 47 -0.22 -10.05 24.89
CA GLY A 47 -0.63 -11.42 25.17
C GLY A 47 -1.87 -11.89 24.40
N GLY A 48 -2.24 -11.17 23.35
CA GLY A 48 -3.28 -11.58 22.42
C GLY A 48 -2.96 -12.90 21.71
N ARG A 49 -4.00 -13.56 21.20
CA ARG A 49 -3.88 -14.84 20.49
C ARG A 49 -3.36 -14.63 19.07
N THR A 50 -2.16 -15.11 18.81
CA THR A 50 -1.50 -15.07 17.49
C THR A 50 -1.26 -16.45 16.88
N ASP A 51 -1.81 -17.49 17.50
CA ASP A 51 -1.70 -18.91 17.11
C ASP A 51 -2.51 -19.28 15.87
N TYR A 52 -3.36 -18.37 15.39
CA TYR A 52 -4.12 -18.58 14.15
C TYR A 52 -3.21 -18.60 12.94
N PHE A 53 -3.46 -19.53 12.02
CA PHE A 53 -2.66 -19.72 10.81
C PHE A 53 -2.57 -18.46 9.92
N PHE A 54 -3.61 -17.60 9.94
CA PHE A 54 -3.64 -16.35 9.17
C PHE A 54 -2.99 -15.16 9.88
N SER A 55 -2.50 -15.36 11.11
CA SER A 55 -1.80 -14.32 11.87
C SER A 55 -0.43 -14.04 11.23
N PRO A 56 -0.05 -12.76 11.02
CA PRO A 56 1.31 -12.41 10.61
C PRO A 56 2.37 -12.79 11.67
N TYR A 57 1.94 -13.09 12.91
CA TYR A 57 2.82 -13.53 13.99
C TYR A 57 2.72 -15.05 14.27
N PHE A 58 2.19 -15.82 13.32
CA PHE A 58 2.05 -17.27 13.46
C PHE A 58 3.42 -17.93 13.70
N GLU A 59 3.45 -18.92 14.59
CA GLU A 59 4.65 -19.68 15.02
C GLU A 59 5.81 -18.88 15.65
N LEU A 60 5.70 -17.57 15.79
CA LEU A 60 6.74 -16.78 16.44
C LEU A 60 6.75 -17.02 17.96
N SER A 61 7.95 -17.22 18.52
CA SER A 61 8.17 -17.19 19.97
C SER A 61 7.79 -15.81 20.53
N THR A 62 7.55 -15.68 21.84
CA THR A 62 7.21 -14.39 22.47
C THR A 62 8.19 -13.28 22.12
N LYS A 63 9.49 -13.58 22.12
CA LYS A 63 10.54 -12.62 21.72
C LYS A 63 10.46 -12.27 20.24
N GLY A 64 10.19 -13.28 19.39
CA GLY A 64 9.97 -13.08 17.96
C GLY A 64 8.75 -12.20 17.67
N THR A 65 7.64 -12.45 18.35
CA THR A 65 6.41 -11.65 18.25
C THR A 65 6.64 -10.21 18.68
N GLN A 66 7.36 -9.98 19.78
CA GLN A 66 7.73 -8.62 20.22
C GLN A 66 8.57 -7.88 19.18
N ALA A 67 9.58 -8.54 18.61
CA ALA A 67 10.41 -7.95 17.57
C ALA A 67 9.63 -7.66 16.29
N ALA A 68 8.86 -8.64 15.80
CA ALA A 68 8.05 -8.51 14.59
C ALA A 68 6.99 -7.41 14.75
N ALA A 69 6.26 -7.41 15.87
CA ALA A 69 5.27 -6.37 16.17
C ALA A 69 5.91 -4.98 16.29
N GLY A 70 7.11 -4.87 16.89
CA GLY A 70 7.90 -3.65 16.90
C GLY A 70 8.20 -3.12 15.49
N CYS A 71 8.65 -4.01 14.60
CA CYS A 71 8.86 -3.69 13.19
C CYS A 71 7.55 -3.28 12.49
N THR A 72 6.45 -3.99 12.72
CA THR A 72 5.13 -3.66 12.16
C THR A 72 4.66 -2.27 12.61
N MET A 73 4.81 -1.95 13.89
CA MET A 73 4.44 -0.63 14.41
C MET A 73 5.32 0.49 13.83
N GLY A 74 6.63 0.28 13.77
CA GLY A 74 7.57 1.25 13.18
C GLY A 74 7.31 1.47 11.69
N PHE A 75 7.16 0.38 10.93
CA PHE A 75 6.81 0.43 9.51
C PHE A 75 5.50 1.17 9.28
N GLY A 76 4.46 0.83 10.06
CA GLY A 76 3.16 1.48 9.94
C GLY A 76 3.18 2.97 10.31
N ALA A 77 3.92 3.37 11.34
CA ALA A 77 4.06 4.78 11.69
C ALA A 77 4.74 5.60 10.59
N VAL A 78 5.81 5.06 9.98
CA VAL A 78 6.49 5.69 8.84
C VAL A 78 5.56 5.76 7.63
N PHE A 79 4.79 4.71 7.36
CA PHE A 79 3.88 4.71 6.22
C PHE A 79 2.71 5.67 6.41
N LEU A 80 2.22 5.86 7.64
CA LEU A 80 1.23 6.88 7.97
C LEU A 80 1.75 8.29 7.69
N LEU A 81 3.02 8.56 8.02
CA LEU A 81 3.68 9.82 7.66
C LEU A 81 3.71 10.00 6.14
N PHE A 82 4.07 8.97 5.38
CA PHE A 82 4.12 9.04 3.91
C PHE A 82 2.74 9.17 3.27
N ALA A 83 1.71 8.54 3.84
CA ALA A 83 0.32 8.75 3.42
C ALA A 83 -0.11 10.22 3.66
N LEU A 84 0.27 10.81 4.81
CA LEU A 84 0.04 12.23 5.08
C LEU A 84 0.78 13.14 4.08
N MET A 85 2.05 12.84 3.80
CA MET A 85 2.84 13.57 2.78
C MET A 85 2.18 13.49 1.41
N LEU A 86 1.68 12.31 1.01
CA LEU A 86 0.94 12.13 -0.23
C LEU A 86 -0.33 13.00 -0.26
N VAL A 87 -1.11 13.05 0.82
CA VAL A 87 -2.30 13.93 0.92
C VAL A 87 -1.91 15.41 0.76
N ILE A 88 -0.82 15.85 1.39
CA ILE A 88 -0.31 17.23 1.25
C ILE A 88 0.15 17.48 -0.20
N GLY A 89 0.86 16.52 -0.80
CA GLY A 89 1.29 16.54 -2.19
C GLY A 89 0.13 16.69 -3.16
N ILE A 90 -0.94 15.90 -2.96
CA ILE A 90 -2.17 15.97 -3.74
C ILE A 90 -2.86 17.33 -3.59
N ARG A 91 -2.86 17.92 -2.40
CA ARG A 91 -3.53 19.23 -2.16
C ARG A 91 -2.78 20.40 -2.79
N ARG A 92 -1.45 20.34 -2.75
CA ARG A 92 -0.55 21.41 -3.22
C ARG A 92 0.00 21.17 -4.62
N ASP A 93 -0.43 20.10 -5.28
CA ASP A 93 0.13 19.62 -6.55
C ASP A 93 1.67 19.51 -6.51
N ASN A 94 2.23 19.17 -5.34
CA ASN A 94 3.68 19.01 -5.16
C ASN A 94 4.07 17.54 -5.41
N ARG A 95 4.54 17.27 -6.63
CA ARG A 95 4.92 15.92 -7.08
C ARG A 95 6.03 15.26 -6.25
N CYS A 96 6.90 16.03 -5.60
CA CYS A 96 8.01 15.47 -4.81
C CYS A 96 7.50 14.73 -3.56
N LEU A 97 6.33 15.13 -3.03
CA LEU A 97 5.74 14.49 -1.86
C LEU A 97 5.06 13.14 -2.16
N PHE A 98 4.99 12.74 -3.44
CA PHE A 98 4.43 11.45 -3.86
C PHE A 98 5.46 10.33 -3.70
N PHE A 99 6.75 10.63 -3.89
CA PHE A 99 7.82 9.62 -3.94
C PHE A 99 7.92 8.73 -2.69
N PRO A 100 7.86 9.26 -1.44
CA PRO A 100 8.02 8.41 -0.28
C PRO A 100 6.95 7.31 -0.20
N TRP A 101 5.69 7.66 -0.48
CA TRP A 101 4.60 6.69 -0.51
C TRP A 101 4.74 5.72 -1.69
N MET A 102 5.09 6.20 -2.88
CA MET A 102 5.26 5.35 -4.07
C MET A 102 6.34 4.28 -3.88
N ILE A 103 7.48 4.65 -3.28
CA ILE A 103 8.59 3.72 -3.01
C ILE A 103 8.16 2.69 -1.96
N PHE A 104 7.52 3.13 -0.88
CA PHE A 104 7.12 2.24 0.21
C PHE A 104 6.01 1.26 -0.20
N VAL A 105 5.07 1.66 -1.07
CA VAL A 105 4.06 0.72 -1.60
C VAL A 105 4.70 -0.38 -2.43
N VAL A 106 5.74 -0.08 -3.22
CA VAL A 106 6.47 -1.13 -3.94
C VAL A 106 7.17 -2.08 -2.98
N ILE A 107 7.78 -1.57 -1.90
CA ILE A 107 8.40 -2.40 -0.86
C ILE A 107 7.35 -3.30 -0.18
N GLU A 108 6.18 -2.76 0.16
CA GLU A 108 5.07 -3.50 0.75
C GLU A 108 4.55 -4.61 -0.18
N ILE A 109 4.35 -4.31 -1.46
CA ILE A 109 3.95 -5.30 -2.47
C ILE A 109 4.95 -6.46 -2.53
N LEU A 110 6.26 -6.14 -2.61
CA LEU A 110 7.30 -7.18 -2.62
C LEU A 110 7.33 -8.00 -1.33
N LEU A 111 7.09 -7.37 -0.18
CA LEU A 111 6.99 -8.07 1.10
C LEU A 111 5.78 -9.01 1.14
N MET A 112 4.61 -8.58 0.66
CA MET A 112 3.41 -9.41 0.58
C MET A 112 3.59 -10.60 -0.37
N ILE A 113 4.24 -10.39 -1.52
CA ILE A 113 4.63 -11.47 -2.43
C ILE A 113 5.53 -12.47 -1.71
N ALA A 114 6.58 -11.99 -1.04
CA ALA A 114 7.53 -12.84 -0.31
C ALA A 114 6.84 -13.65 0.81
N ILE A 115 5.92 -13.04 1.56
CA ILE A 115 5.14 -13.72 2.61
C ILE A 115 4.21 -14.78 2.00
N GLY A 116 3.53 -14.48 0.88
CA GLY A 116 2.68 -15.45 0.19
C GLY A 116 3.48 -16.66 -0.32
N LEU A 117 4.67 -16.41 -0.88
CA LEU A 117 5.60 -17.48 -1.28
C LEU A 117 6.10 -18.27 -0.08
N TRP A 118 6.37 -17.62 1.05
CA TRP A 118 6.76 -18.29 2.30
C TRP A 118 5.65 -19.20 2.82
N TYR A 119 4.38 -18.76 2.83
CA TYR A 119 3.24 -19.60 3.22
C TYR A 119 3.15 -20.87 2.37
N ILE A 120 3.24 -20.73 1.05
CA ILE A 120 3.18 -21.87 0.13
C ILE A 120 4.41 -22.77 0.33
N GLY A 121 5.62 -22.22 0.34
CA GLY A 121 6.85 -22.99 0.45
C GLY A 121 6.96 -23.78 1.76
N ARG A 122 6.56 -23.17 2.88
CA ARG A 122 6.62 -23.80 4.21
C ARG A 122 5.48 -24.77 4.45
N TYR A 123 4.27 -24.47 3.96
CA TYR A 123 3.05 -25.21 4.28
C TYR A 123 2.32 -25.76 3.05
N TYR A 124 3.04 -26.13 1.99
CA TYR A 124 2.46 -26.58 0.72
C TYR A 124 1.47 -27.76 0.83
N ARG A 125 1.56 -28.57 1.89
CA ARG A 125 0.63 -29.69 2.16
C ARG A 125 -0.69 -29.23 2.81
N ASN A 126 -0.70 -28.05 3.41
CA ASN A 126 -1.87 -27.48 4.07
C ASN A 126 -2.64 -26.60 3.08
N LEU A 127 -3.87 -26.98 2.74
CA LEU A 127 -4.71 -26.23 1.81
C LEU A 127 -5.00 -24.79 2.29
N TYR A 128 -5.06 -24.56 3.61
CA TYR A 128 -5.25 -23.22 4.17
C TYR A 128 -4.10 -22.26 3.85
N SER A 129 -2.88 -22.77 3.60
CA SER A 129 -1.73 -21.94 3.23
C SER A 129 -1.84 -21.39 1.82
N VAL A 130 -2.30 -22.23 0.89
CA VAL A 130 -2.53 -21.84 -0.50
C VAL A 130 -3.66 -20.81 -0.55
N LEU A 131 -4.75 -21.05 0.21
CA LEU A 131 -5.83 -20.08 0.32
C LEU A 131 -5.36 -18.75 0.93
N ALA A 132 -4.56 -18.79 2.01
CA ALA A 132 -4.01 -17.60 2.64
C ALA A 132 -3.15 -16.78 1.66
N ALA A 133 -2.28 -17.44 0.89
CA ALA A 133 -1.44 -16.79 -0.11
C ALA A 133 -2.27 -16.15 -1.25
N ILE A 134 -3.31 -16.84 -1.73
CA ILE A 134 -4.22 -16.29 -2.77
C ILE A 134 -4.94 -15.04 -2.24
N ILE A 135 -5.51 -15.11 -1.03
CA ILE A 135 -6.18 -13.95 -0.41
C ILE A 135 -5.19 -12.78 -0.25
N LEU A 136 -3.98 -13.07 0.23
CA LEU A 136 -2.93 -12.07 0.38
C LEU A 136 -2.58 -11.40 -0.94
N TRP A 137 -2.44 -12.16 -2.03
CA TRP A 137 -2.15 -11.61 -3.36
C TRP A 137 -3.34 -10.90 -4.01
N CYS A 138 -4.58 -11.25 -3.66
CA CYS A 138 -5.74 -10.43 -4.03
C CYS A 138 -5.70 -9.05 -3.37
N ILE A 139 -5.30 -8.97 -2.10
CA ILE A 139 -5.07 -7.70 -1.41
C ILE A 139 -3.92 -6.95 -2.08
N ASP A 140 -2.84 -7.65 -2.43
CA ASP A 140 -1.70 -7.08 -3.18
C ASP A 140 -2.13 -6.47 -4.53
N GLY A 141 -3.09 -7.09 -5.22
CA GLY A 141 -3.72 -6.51 -6.41
C GLY A 141 -4.38 -5.14 -6.16
N VAL A 142 -4.95 -4.93 -4.97
CA VAL A 142 -5.47 -3.62 -4.55
C VAL A 142 -4.32 -2.63 -4.33
N HIS A 143 -3.21 -3.04 -3.69
CA HIS A 143 -2.02 -2.19 -3.53
C HIS A 143 -1.45 -1.78 -4.89
N VAL A 144 -1.34 -2.71 -5.84
CA VAL A 144 -0.91 -2.44 -7.23
C VAL A 144 -1.86 -1.45 -7.91
N TYR A 145 -3.17 -1.60 -7.74
CA TYR A 145 -4.14 -0.68 -8.32
C TYR A 145 -4.05 0.74 -7.73
N CYS A 146 -3.91 0.85 -6.40
CA CYS A 146 -3.66 2.11 -5.72
C CYS A 146 -2.35 2.76 -6.21
N PHE A 147 -1.30 1.96 -6.38
CA PHE A 147 -0.02 2.42 -6.92
C PHE A 147 -0.18 2.99 -8.33
N MET A 148 -0.87 2.29 -9.23
CA MET A 148 -1.15 2.76 -10.59
C MET A 148 -1.92 4.09 -10.60
N CYS A 149 -2.89 4.26 -9.69
CA CYS A 149 -3.64 5.52 -9.54
C CYS A 149 -2.71 6.69 -9.16
N VAL A 150 -1.83 6.50 -8.17
CA VAL A 150 -0.91 7.53 -7.69
C VAL A 150 0.18 7.84 -8.71
N VAL A 151 0.74 6.82 -9.39
CA VAL A 151 1.71 7.00 -10.49
C VAL A 151 1.08 7.81 -11.63
N SER A 152 -0.16 7.49 -12.00
CA SER A 152 -0.87 8.21 -13.06
C SER A 152 -1.12 9.66 -12.68
N HIS A 153 -1.51 9.92 -11.43
CA HIS A 153 -1.68 11.29 -10.93
C HIS A 153 -0.35 12.05 -10.89
N TYR A 154 0.74 11.42 -10.44
CA TYR A 154 2.08 11.98 -10.50
C TYR A 154 2.47 12.36 -11.94
N GLN A 155 2.22 11.50 -12.92
CA GLN A 155 2.52 11.76 -14.33
C GLN A 155 1.74 12.97 -14.85
N VAL A 156 0.46 13.11 -14.48
CA VAL A 156 -0.34 14.30 -14.84
C VAL A 156 0.24 15.57 -14.23
N VAL A 157 0.54 15.57 -12.93
CA VAL A 157 1.13 16.75 -12.26
C VAL A 157 2.50 17.09 -12.86
N ARG A 158 3.30 16.07 -13.18
CA ARG A 158 4.60 16.24 -13.83
C ARG A 158 4.46 16.91 -15.20
N ASP A 159 3.58 16.40 -16.06
CA ASP A 159 3.35 16.90 -17.42
C ASP A 159 2.75 18.33 -17.40
N LEU A 160 2.06 18.73 -16.33
CA LEU A 160 1.57 20.10 -16.11
C LEU A 160 2.67 21.08 -15.64
N GLN A 161 3.66 20.58 -14.90
CA GLN A 161 4.74 21.40 -14.31
C GLN A 161 5.97 21.51 -15.20
N GLU A 162 6.14 20.61 -16.18
CA GLU A 162 7.27 20.65 -17.10
C GLU A 162 7.11 21.78 -18.13
N PRO A 163 8.17 22.58 -18.38
CA PRO A 163 8.13 23.60 -19.42
C PRO A 163 7.99 22.92 -20.79
N LYS A 164 6.94 23.30 -21.54
CA LYS A 164 6.73 22.81 -22.89
C LYS A 164 7.53 23.67 -23.86
N PHE A 165 8.65 23.15 -24.34
CA PHE A 165 9.40 23.80 -25.43
C PHE A 165 8.57 23.72 -26.71
N GLN A 166 8.06 24.86 -27.16
CA GLN A 166 7.44 24.99 -28.47
C GLN A 166 8.53 25.43 -29.45
N ILE A 167 8.82 24.60 -30.44
CA ILE A 167 9.68 24.98 -31.57
C ILE A 167 8.81 25.86 -32.46
N LEU A 168 8.98 27.18 -32.36
CA LEU A 168 8.15 28.16 -33.08
C LEU A 168 8.49 28.22 -34.58
N TYR A 169 9.73 27.88 -34.95
CA TYR A 169 10.22 27.84 -36.33
C TYR A 169 11.24 26.71 -36.46
N PRO A 170 11.28 25.98 -37.60
CA PRO A 170 12.31 24.98 -37.88
C PRO A 170 13.71 25.58 -38.00
#